data_AF-A0A371QXH0-F1
#
_entry.id   AF-A0A371QXH0-F1
#
_cell.length_a   1.000
_cell.length_b   1.000
_cell.length_c   1.000
_cell.angle_alpha   90.00
_cell.angle_beta   90.00
_cell.angle_gamma   90.00
#
_symmetry.space_group_name_H-M   'P 1'
#
loop_
_entity.id
_entity.type
_entity.pdbx_description
1 polymer ?
#
loop_
_entity_poly.entity_id
_entity_poly.type
_entity_poly.pdbx_seq_one_letter_code
_entity_poly.pdbx_strand_id
1 'polypeptide(L)'
;MSCVDIQYVRSLCERCRRRGLRQLLCIAACLNVEGMLIYNAEVQVTRDKVSELAKIEVDEETYRAVAGELDGKVVRGYALAAYAAAALCKELVRVLGGRKLPEA
;
A
#
# COMPACT_ATOMS: atom_id res chain seq x y z
N MET A 1 -16.89 -7.06 -2.61
CA MET A 1 -15.80 -6.18 -2.16
C MET A 1 -16.06 -4.81 -2.76
N SER A 2 -16.27 -3.78 -1.95
CA SER A 2 -16.33 -2.40 -2.44
C SER A 2 -14.93 -1.96 -2.84
N CYS A 3 -14.74 -1.57 -4.11
CA CYS A 3 -13.50 -0.97 -4.56
C CYS A 3 -13.31 0.38 -3.83
N VAL A 4 -12.12 0.63 -3.28
CA VAL A 4 -11.78 1.94 -2.75
C VAL A 4 -11.45 2.85 -3.93
N ASP A 5 -12.04 4.05 -3.98
CA ASP A 5 -11.79 5.03 -5.04
C ASP A 5 -10.28 5.35 -5.14
N ILE A 6 -9.72 5.24 -6.36
CA ILE A 6 -8.29 5.46 -6.60
C ILE A 6 -7.84 6.90 -6.29
N GLN A 7 -8.71 7.90 -6.46
CA GLN A 7 -8.44 9.30 -6.08
C GLN A 7 -8.36 9.45 -4.56
N TYR A 8 -9.18 8.71 -3.82
CA TYR A 8 -9.06 8.66 -2.36
C TYR A 8 -7.73 8.04 -1.94
N VAL A 9 -7.33 6.92 -2.54
CA VAL A 9 -6.04 6.26 -2.23
C VAL A 9 -4.85 7.16 -2.56
N ARG A 10 -4.87 7.85 -3.70
CA ARG A 10 -3.86 8.86 -4.07
C ARG A 10 -3.78 9.99 -3.06
N SER A 11 -4.92 10.61 -2.74
CA SER A 11 -5.01 11.70 -1.75
C SER A 11 -4.52 11.26 -0.36
N LEU A 12 -4.79 10.02 0.03
CA LEU A 12 -4.28 9.45 1.27
C LEU A 12 -2.75 9.30 1.24
N CYS A 13 -2.19 8.71 0.18
CA CYS A 13 -0.74 8.58 0.03
C CYS A 13 -0.03 9.94 0.11
N GLU A 14 -0.51 10.95 -0.61
CA GLU A 14 0.08 12.29 -0.60
C GLU A 14 0.05 12.92 0.79
N ARG A 15 -1.08 12.80 1.50
CA ARG A 15 -1.19 13.29 2.89
C ARG A 15 -0.21 12.57 3.81
N CYS A 16 -0.04 11.27 3.65
CA CYS A 16 0.91 10.49 4.45
C CYS A 16 2.35 10.95 4.22
N ARG A 17 2.76 11.12 2.95
CA ARG A 17 4.10 11.63 2.59
C ARG A 17 4.35 13.02 3.18
N ARG A 18 3.41 13.97 2.99
CA ARG A 18 3.55 15.35 3.49
C ARG A 18 3.65 15.42 5.02
N ARG A 19 2.98 14.50 5.73
CA ARG A 19 2.96 14.47 7.20
C ARG A 19 3.98 13.51 7.81
N GLY A 20 4.77 12.81 7.00
CA GLY A 20 5.73 11.80 7.47
C GLY A 20 5.07 10.63 8.21
N LEU A 21 3.82 10.27 7.85
CA LEU A 21 3.09 9.18 8.51
C LEU A 21 3.58 7.82 8.00
N ARG A 22 4.05 6.98 8.92
CA ARG A 22 4.66 5.67 8.64
C ARG A 22 3.74 4.48 8.92
N GLN A 23 2.44 4.74 9.08
CA GLN A 23 1.46 3.72 9.43
C GLN A 23 1.21 2.77 8.25
N LEU A 24 0.82 1.53 8.53
CA LEU A 24 0.48 0.52 7.52
C LEU A 24 -0.46 1.05 6.45
N LEU A 25 -1.52 1.75 6.85
CA LEU A 25 -2.49 2.36 5.93
C LEU A 25 -1.81 3.28 4.89
N CYS A 26 -0.82 4.06 5.31
CA CYS A 26 -0.08 4.98 4.46
C CYS A 26 0.82 4.26 3.47
N ILE A 27 1.56 3.26 3.95
CA ILE A 27 2.50 2.50 3.13
C ILE A 27 1.73 1.66 2.11
N ALA A 28 0.64 1.01 2.52
CA ALA A 28 -0.24 0.26 1.63
C ALA A 28 -0.89 1.16 0.56
N ALA A 29 -1.36 2.35 0.93
CA ALA A 29 -1.93 3.30 -0.03
C ALA A 29 -0.89 3.77 -1.06
N CYS A 30 0.31 4.18 -0.60
CA CYS A 30 1.35 4.62 -1.51
C CYS A 30 1.87 3.51 -2.42
N LEU A 31 2.07 2.30 -1.87
CA LEU A 31 2.55 1.17 -2.66
C LEU A 31 1.51 0.72 -3.69
N ASN A 32 0.22 0.81 -3.39
CA ASN A 32 -0.85 0.58 -4.36
C ASN A 32 -0.76 1.57 -5.54
N VAL A 33 -0.62 2.87 -5.25
CA VAL A 33 -0.51 3.91 -6.30
C VAL A 33 0.75 3.71 -7.14
N GLU A 34 1.89 3.53 -6.49
CA GLU A 34 3.19 3.47 -7.18
C GLU A 34 3.31 2.18 -7.98
N GLY A 35 2.88 1.04 -7.44
CA GLY A 35 2.85 -0.23 -8.18
C GLY A 35 2.00 -0.15 -9.45
N MET A 36 0.90 0.62 -9.44
CA MET A 36 0.09 0.88 -10.64
C MET A 36 0.80 1.81 -11.65
N LEU A 37 1.63 2.74 -11.21
CA LEU A 37 2.43 3.58 -12.10
C LEU A 37 3.52 2.78 -12.81
N ILE A 38 4.10 1.79 -12.12
CA ILE A 38 5.12 0.88 -12.67
C ILE A 38 4.51 -0.48 -13.09
N TYR A 39 3.26 -0.48 -13.56
CA TYR A 39 2.41 -1.66 -13.75
C TYR A 39 3.14 -2.92 -14.28
N ASN A 40 3.90 -2.80 -15.36
CA ASN A 40 4.61 -3.91 -16.01
C ASN A 40 6.10 -4.04 -15.62
N ALA A 41 6.65 -3.11 -14.84
CA ALA A 41 8.06 -3.19 -14.43
C ALA A 41 8.26 -4.33 -13.43
N GLU A 42 9.44 -4.94 -13.47
CA GLU A 42 9.86 -5.92 -12.48
C GLU A 42 10.44 -5.21 -11.26
N VAL A 43 10.05 -5.69 -10.08
CA VAL A 43 10.46 -5.16 -8.79
C VAL A 43 10.96 -6.32 -7.95
N GLN A 44 12.21 -6.25 -7.51
CA GLN A 44 12.67 -7.10 -6.43
C GLN A 44 12.10 -6.56 -5.12
N VAL A 45 11.21 -7.32 -4.49
CA VAL A 45 10.51 -6.89 -3.28
C VAL A 45 11.43 -7.05 -2.08
N THR A 46 11.88 -5.92 -1.56
CA THR A 46 12.64 -5.81 -0.31
C THR A 46 12.05 -4.67 0.51
N ARG A 47 12.34 -4.60 1.80
CA ARG A 47 11.92 -3.48 2.65
C ARG A 47 12.40 -2.14 2.10
N ASP A 48 13.66 -2.08 1.68
CA ASP A 48 14.26 -0.87 1.12
C ASP A 48 13.57 -0.47 -0.18
N LYS A 49 13.21 -1.44 -1.03
CA LYS A 49 12.49 -1.15 -2.27
C LYS A 49 11.06 -0.67 -2.01
N VAL A 50 10.38 -1.26 -1.03
CA VAL A 50 9.04 -0.80 -0.60
C VAL A 50 9.12 0.62 -0.02
N SER A 51 10.14 0.91 0.78
CA SER A 51 10.41 2.25 1.34
C SER A 51 10.69 3.28 0.24
N GLU A 52 11.53 2.93 -0.74
CA GLU A 52 11.85 3.75 -1.91
C GLU A 52 10.59 4.07 -2.74
N LEU A 53 9.81 3.06 -3.10
CA LEU A 53 8.58 3.23 -3.88
C LEU A 53 7.55 4.04 -3.10
N ALA A 54 7.30 3.69 -1.83
CA ALA A 54 6.36 4.42 -0.99
C ALA A 54 6.82 5.85 -0.68
N LYS A 55 8.12 6.16 -0.77
CA LYS A 55 8.75 7.41 -0.31
C LYS A 55 8.45 7.69 1.16
N ILE A 56 8.40 6.64 1.96
CA ILE A 56 8.11 6.63 3.39
C ILE A 56 9.01 5.59 4.01
N GLU A 57 9.69 5.91 5.11
CA GLU A 57 10.48 4.93 5.87
C GLU A 57 9.56 3.83 6.42
N VAL A 58 9.91 2.57 6.17
CA VAL A 58 9.10 1.40 6.51
C VAL A 58 9.83 0.56 7.55
N ASP A 59 9.21 0.38 8.71
CA ASP A 59 9.67 -0.57 9.73
C ASP A 59 9.37 -2.03 9.33
N GLU A 60 10.02 -2.97 10.01
CA GLU A 60 9.91 -4.41 9.69
C GLU A 60 8.48 -4.94 9.86
N GLU A 61 7.75 -4.50 10.89
CA GLU A 61 6.38 -4.97 11.15
C GLU A 61 5.45 -4.56 10.01
N THR A 62 5.51 -3.30 9.61
CA THR A 62 4.71 -2.76 8.51
C THR A 62 5.11 -3.38 7.18
N TYR A 63 6.41 -3.59 6.95
CA TYR A 63 6.89 -4.30 5.76
C TYR A 63 6.29 -5.71 5.66
N ARG A 64 6.36 -6.49 6.74
CA ARG A 64 5.81 -7.85 6.78
C ARG A 64 4.30 -7.85 6.52
N ALA A 65 3.58 -6.88 7.05
CA ALA A 65 2.14 -6.78 6.86
C ALA A 65 1.73 -6.37 5.43
N VAL A 66 2.52 -5.53 4.75
CA VAL A 66 2.19 -5.01 3.40
C VAL A 66 2.76 -5.87 2.28
N ALA A 67 3.92 -6.51 2.46
CA ALA A 67 4.64 -7.20 1.39
C ALA A 67 5.36 -8.48 1.83
N GLY A 68 5.15 -8.96 3.06
CA GLY A 68 5.94 -10.05 3.65
C GLY A 68 5.93 -11.36 2.87
N GLU A 69 4.81 -11.73 2.23
CA GLU A 69 4.75 -12.95 1.40
C GLU A 69 5.49 -12.81 0.06
N LEU A 70 5.81 -11.58 -0.34
CA LEU A 70 6.55 -11.26 -1.56
C LEU A 70 8.04 -11.03 -1.27
N ASP A 71 8.47 -11.04 -0.01
CA ASP A 71 9.85 -10.76 0.40
C ASP A 71 10.88 -11.58 -0.38
N GLY A 72 11.85 -10.89 -0.99
CA GLY A 72 12.90 -11.46 -1.83
C GLY A 72 12.47 -11.88 -3.23
N LYS A 73 11.17 -11.85 -3.57
CA LYS A 73 10.66 -12.25 -4.90
C LYS A 73 10.77 -11.10 -5.89
N VAL A 74 10.92 -11.44 -7.17
CA VAL A 74 10.75 -10.51 -8.28
C VAL A 74 9.30 -10.60 -8.75
N VAL A 75 8.57 -9.49 -8.70
CA VAL A 75 7.16 -9.41 -9.12
C VAL A 75 6.95 -8.24 -10.07
N ARG A 76 5.85 -8.27 -10.81
CA ARG A 76 5.41 -7.12 -11.61
C ARG A 76 4.77 -6.05 -10.71
N GLY A 77 4.87 -4.78 -11.10
CA GLY A 77 4.27 -3.65 -10.37
C GLY A 77 2.79 -3.84 -10.01
N TYR A 78 1.99 -4.40 -10.93
CA TYR A 78 0.58 -4.69 -10.67
C TYR A 78 0.36 -5.70 -9.54
N ALA A 79 1.26 -6.68 -9.39
CA ALA A 79 1.14 -7.70 -8.34
C ALA A 79 1.44 -7.08 -6.98
N LEU A 80 2.47 -6.23 -6.91
CA LEU A 80 2.78 -5.44 -5.72
C LEU A 80 1.64 -4.48 -5.35
N ALA A 81 1.03 -3.83 -6.35
CA ALA A 81 -0.10 -2.93 -6.15
C ALA A 81 -1.36 -3.66 -5.63
N ALA A 82 -1.65 -4.85 -6.18
CA ALA A 82 -2.78 -5.67 -5.75
C ALA A 82 -2.59 -6.16 -4.30
N TYR A 83 -1.37 -6.56 -3.96
CA TYR A 83 -1.03 -6.99 -2.61
C TYR A 83 -1.16 -5.84 -1.59
N ALA A 84 -0.66 -4.66 -1.95
CA ALA A 84 -0.82 -3.44 -1.17
C ALA A 84 -2.30 -3.04 -1.02
N ALA A 85 -3.13 -3.20 -2.06
CA ALA A 85 -4.57 -2.96 -1.97
C ALA A 85 -5.25 -3.88 -0.97
N ALA A 86 -4.87 -5.17 -0.93
CA ALA A 86 -5.41 -6.11 0.04
C ALA A 86 -5.06 -5.70 1.48
N ALA A 87 -3.81 -5.30 1.73
CA ALA A 87 -3.38 -4.78 3.03
C ALA A 87 -4.13 -3.50 3.42
N LEU A 88 -4.30 -2.57 2.46
CA LEU A 88 -5.07 -1.34 2.65
C LEU A 88 -6.53 -1.64 3.03
N CYS A 89 -7.18 -2.56 2.30
CA CYS A 89 -8.56 -2.97 2.58
C CYS A 89 -8.71 -3.57 3.98
N LYS A 90 -7.80 -4.48 4.36
CA LYS A 90 -7.81 -5.09 5.70
C LYS A 90 -7.69 -4.03 6.79
N GLU A 91 -6.81 -3.06 6.59
CA GLU A 91 -6.56 -2.00 7.55
C GLU A 91 -7.71 -0.99 7.63
N LEU A 92 -8.32 -0.63 6.50
CA LEU A 92 -9.52 0.19 6.48
C LEU A 92 -10.67 -0.48 7.25
N VAL A 93 -10.88 -1.79 7.07
CA VAL A 93 -11.89 -2.54 7.84
C VAL A 93 -11.58 -2.51 9.34
N ARG A 94 -10.31 -2.66 9.71
CA ARG A 94 -9.85 -2.60 11.12
C ARG A 94 -10.10 -1.22 11.74
N VAL A 95 -9.71 -0.15 11.04
CA VAL A 95 -9.83 1.25 11.51
C VAL A 95 -11.28 1.72 11.52
N LEU A 96 -12.09 1.34 10.53
CA LEU A 96 -13.50 1.68 10.43
C LEU A 96 -14.41 0.76 11.27
N GLY A 97 -13.85 -0.30 11.85
CA GLY A 97 -14.47 -1.09 12.91
C GLY A 97 -15.80 -1.74 12.53
N GLY A 98 -15.86 -2.46 11.40
CA GLY A 98 -17.08 -3.19 11.00
C GLY A 98 -18.30 -2.30 10.69
N ARG A 99 -18.13 -0.97 10.60
CA ARG A 99 -19.16 -0.09 10.06
C ARG A 99 -19.06 -0.08 8.54
N LYS A 100 -20.20 -0.26 7.86
CA LYS A 100 -20.30 -0.19 6.39
C LYS A 100 -19.55 1.04 5.89
N LEU A 101 -18.69 0.84 4.89
CA LEU A 101 -18.13 1.94 4.10
C LEU A 101 -19.32 2.77 3.60
N PRO A 102 -19.30 4.12 3.74
CA PRO A 102 -20.35 4.95 3.16
C PRO A 102 -20.37 4.67 1.66
N GLU A 103 -21.54 4.23 1.18
CA GLU A 103 -21.80 4.03 -0.24
C GLU A 103 -21.61 5.40 -0.93
N ALA A 104 -20.85 5.38 -2.03
CA ALA A 104 -20.54 6.56 -2.84
C ALA A 104 -21.78 7.09 -3.57
#